data_AF-A0A0G1NLM0-F1
#
_entry.id   AF-A0A0G1NLM0-F1
#
_cell.length_a   1.000
_cell.length_b   1.000
_cell.length_c   1.000
_cell.angle_alpha   90.00
_cell.angle_beta   90.00
_cell.angle_gamma   90.00
#
_symmetry.space_group_name_H-M   'P 1'
#
loop_
_entity.id
_entity.type
_entity.pdbx_description
1 polymer ?
#
loop_
_entity_poly.entity_id
_entity_poly.type
_entity_poly.pdbx_seq_one_letter_code
_entity_poly.pdbx_strand_id
1 'polypeptide(L)'
;MIFKGRAKRQKNLLYVNRDSFTFLQRGLFQKNAPKPIVLTLGEDVMKDMEIVSGEKFVQALSYWLDNSKIAPCDLVIVLSSDVYFEYAVQSLTQGKEEDDQIKMFLDAIPFEQSVSRVIVDDSAKRVVVLSRDCYDLLLEFLEKRYMRVLALLPASLVGIKALEDIKIDQIIKNLDDYKKFNFLSDFERRFVPESFISRNAPKNTRNLKIMIVLFSTLILILGVVLYLNYFRNA
;
A
#
# COMPACT_ATOMS: atom_id res chain seq x y z
N MET A 1 0.34 32.35 28.64
CA MET A 1 1.20 31.24 28.16
C MET A 1 0.82 30.97 26.71
N ILE A 2 1.63 31.44 25.76
CA ILE A 2 1.31 31.44 24.34
C ILE A 2 1.60 30.04 23.78
N PHE A 3 0.61 29.39 23.16
CA PHE A 3 0.80 28.15 22.42
C PHE A 3 1.85 28.39 21.33
N LYS A 4 3.06 27.85 21.51
CA LYS A 4 4.05 27.73 20.43
C LYS A 4 3.39 26.95 19.29
N GLY A 5 3.08 27.64 18.20
CA GLY A 5 2.60 26.99 16.98
C GLY A 5 3.54 25.85 16.61
N ARG A 6 3.00 24.65 16.36
CA ARG A 6 3.79 23.52 15.86
C ARG A 6 4.58 24.01 14.66
N ALA A 7 5.91 23.90 14.69
CA ALA A 7 6.75 24.17 13.54
C ALA A 7 6.18 23.40 12.35
N LYS A 8 5.84 24.12 11.27
CA LYS A 8 5.23 23.54 10.08
C LYS A 8 6.24 22.57 9.48
N ARG A 9 6.02 21.26 9.66
CA ARG A 9 6.90 20.21 9.11
C ARG A 9 6.96 20.40 7.59
N GLN A 10 8.18 20.40 7.06
CA GLN A 10 8.40 20.52 5.63
C GLN A 10 7.79 19.29 4.95
N LYS A 11 6.94 19.54 3.95
CA LYS A 11 6.35 18.50 3.09
C LYS A 11 7.31 18.25 1.94
N ASN A 12 7.81 17.03 1.84
CA ASN A 12 8.74 16.57 0.81
C ASN A 12 8.09 15.45 0.00
N LEU A 13 8.73 15.06 -1.10
CA LEU A 13 8.25 13.99 -1.97
C LEU A 13 9.27 12.85 -2.00
N LEU A 14 8.79 11.61 -1.92
CA LEU A 14 9.58 10.41 -2.19
C LEU A 14 9.05 9.78 -3.47
N TYR A 15 9.84 9.79 -4.53
CA TYR A 15 9.52 9.12 -5.78
C TYR A 15 10.12 7.71 -5.78
N VAL A 16 9.28 6.70 -5.98
CA VAL A 16 9.67 5.29 -5.92
C VAL A 16 9.61 4.71 -7.34
N ASN A 17 10.77 4.27 -7.82
CA ASN A 17 10.94 3.56 -9.08
C ASN A 17 11.36 2.10 -8.81
N ARG A 18 11.43 1.28 -9.86
CA ARG A 18 11.69 -0.16 -9.79
C ARG A 18 12.90 -0.52 -8.93
N ASP A 19 13.98 0.23 -9.10
CA ASP A 19 15.29 -0.02 -8.51
C ASP A 19 15.77 1.14 -7.62
N SER A 20 14.98 2.20 -7.48
CA SER A 20 15.49 3.46 -6.95
C SER A 20 14.45 4.30 -6.23
N PHE A 21 14.91 4.93 -5.16
CA PHE A 21 14.11 5.77 -4.28
C PHE A 21 14.71 7.17 -4.32
N THR A 22 13.96 8.13 -4.82
CA THR A 22 14.42 9.51 -5.03
C THR A 22 13.69 10.45 -4.09
N PHE A 23 14.42 10.99 -3.12
CA PHE A 23 13.91 11.99 -2.19
C PHE A 23 14.07 13.39 -2.77
N LEU A 24 12.96 14.11 -2.82
CA LEU A 24 12.87 15.46 -3.33
C LEU A 24 12.36 16.41 -2.24
N GLN A 25 13.21 17.35 -1.84
CA GLN A 25 12.84 18.45 -0.95
C GLN A 25 12.03 19.51 -1.71
N ARG A 26 11.01 20.06 -1.06
CA ARG A 26 10.28 21.20 -1.64
C ARG A 26 11.21 22.39 -1.88
N GLY A 27 11.19 22.94 -3.10
CA GLY A 27 12.11 23.98 -3.56
C GLY A 27 13.19 23.50 -4.54
N LEU A 28 13.18 22.21 -4.90
CA LEU A 28 14.21 21.53 -5.70
C LEU A 28 14.36 21.93 -7.18
N PHE A 29 13.52 22.83 -7.70
CA PHE A 29 13.60 23.29 -9.09
C PHE A 29 13.83 24.80 -9.20
N GLN A 30 14.25 25.45 -8.11
CA GLN A 30 14.75 26.82 -8.13
C GLN A 30 16.22 26.84 -8.57
N LYS A 31 16.70 27.98 -9.09
CA LYS A 31 18.05 28.16 -9.68
C LYS A 31 19.23 27.75 -8.78
N ASN A 32 19.00 27.52 -7.48
CA ASN A 32 19.94 27.05 -6.44
C ASN A 32 19.38 25.90 -5.59
N ALA A 33 18.54 25.07 -6.18
CA ALA A 33 17.90 23.97 -5.51
C ALA A 33 18.87 22.86 -5.02
N PRO A 34 18.53 22.16 -3.92
CA PRO A 34 19.23 20.93 -3.57
C PRO A 34 19.14 19.91 -4.72
N LYS A 35 20.11 19.01 -4.87
CA LYS A 35 20.01 17.93 -5.87
C LYS A 35 19.08 16.83 -5.36
N PRO A 36 18.42 16.07 -6.27
CA PRO A 36 17.68 14.88 -5.86
C PRO A 36 18.61 13.94 -5.11
N ILE A 37 18.15 13.41 -3.98
CA ILE A 37 18.90 12.44 -3.20
C ILE A 37 18.38 11.07 -3.60
N VAL A 38 19.24 10.23 -4.19
CA VAL A 38 18.84 8.96 -4.79
C VAL A 38 19.46 7.80 -4.02
N LEU A 39 18.64 6.80 -3.73
CA LEU A 39 19.07 5.46 -3.33
C LEU A 39 18.84 4.54 -4.52
N THR A 40 19.84 3.73 -4.85
CA THR A 40 19.71 2.63 -5.81
C THR A 40 19.81 1.32 -5.06
N LEU A 41 18.87 0.42 -5.30
CA LEU A 41 18.76 -0.89 -4.68
C LEU A 41 19.35 -1.94 -5.62
N GLY A 42 20.17 -2.84 -5.07
CA GLY A 42 20.66 -4.00 -5.81
C GLY A 42 19.56 -5.05 -6.00
N GLU A 43 19.74 -5.91 -7.00
CA GLU A 43 18.82 -7.03 -7.27
C GLU A 43 18.73 -8.03 -6.11
N ASP A 44 19.75 -8.07 -5.23
CA ASP A 44 19.76 -8.89 -4.03
C ASP A 44 18.91 -8.30 -2.87
N VAL A 45 18.40 -7.08 -3.06
CA VAL A 45 17.52 -6.38 -2.13
C VAL A 45 16.09 -6.34 -2.66
N MET A 46 15.92 -5.90 -3.90
CA MET A 46 14.62 -5.76 -4.55
C MET A 46 14.73 -6.23 -6.00
N LYS A 47 13.80 -7.09 -6.42
CA LYS A 47 13.75 -7.65 -7.76
C LYS A 47 12.30 -7.83 -8.17
N ASP A 48 11.97 -7.48 -9.40
CA ASP A 48 10.63 -7.67 -9.97
C ASP A 48 9.49 -7.08 -9.11
N MET A 49 9.74 -5.92 -8.48
CA MET A 49 8.84 -5.22 -7.55
C MET A 49 8.60 -5.91 -6.20
N GLU A 50 9.40 -6.92 -5.88
CA GLU A 50 9.36 -7.65 -4.61
C GLU A 50 10.64 -7.47 -3.81
N ILE A 51 10.50 -7.55 -2.49
CA ILE A 51 11.62 -7.50 -1.57
C ILE A 51 12.21 -8.89 -1.43
N VAL A 52 13.41 -9.07 -1.96
CA VAL A 52 14.16 -10.33 -1.87
C VAL A 52 14.67 -10.56 -0.45
N SER A 53 15.09 -9.47 0.23
CA SER A 53 15.56 -9.52 1.61
C SER A 53 15.11 -8.28 2.39
N GLY A 54 14.15 -8.47 3.30
CA GLY A 54 13.65 -7.39 4.16
C GLY A 54 14.73 -6.78 5.05
N GLU A 55 15.67 -7.59 5.53
CA GLU A 55 16.80 -7.10 6.33
C GLU A 55 17.70 -6.17 5.52
N LYS A 56 18.14 -6.60 4.32
CA LYS A 56 18.97 -5.76 3.45
C LYS A 56 18.24 -4.49 3.01
N PHE A 57 16.94 -4.59 2.76
CA PHE A 57 16.10 -3.45 2.41
C PHE A 57 16.08 -2.39 3.52
N VAL A 58 15.85 -2.80 4.77
CA VAL A 58 15.87 -1.91 5.94
C VAL A 58 17.27 -1.33 6.20
N GLN A 59 18.32 -2.13 6.00
CA GLN A 59 19.70 -1.66 6.11
C GLN A 59 20.05 -0.61 5.05
N ALA A 60 19.68 -0.86 3.79
CA ALA A 60 19.89 0.08 2.68
C ALA A 60 19.17 1.41 2.91
N LEU A 61 17.89 1.35 3.33
CA LEU A 61 17.12 2.55 3.67
C LEU A 61 17.71 3.30 4.86
N SER A 62 18.17 2.58 5.89
CA SER A 62 18.82 3.20 7.06
C SER A 62 20.09 3.94 6.67
N TYR A 63 20.99 3.25 5.97
CA TYR A 63 22.25 3.81 5.49
C TYR A 63 22.02 5.05 4.63
N TRP A 64 21.04 4.99 3.72
CA TRP A 64 20.69 6.10 2.86
C TRP A 64 20.18 7.33 3.62
N LEU A 65 19.22 7.15 4.53
CA LEU A 65 18.66 8.27 5.30
C LEU A 65 19.71 8.92 6.20
N ASP A 66 20.55 8.11 6.85
CA ASP A 66 21.56 8.58 7.79
C ASP A 66 22.69 9.34 7.07
N ASN A 67 23.20 8.81 5.96
CA ASN A 67 24.26 9.47 5.19
C ASN A 67 23.78 10.73 4.47
N SER A 68 22.52 10.72 4.04
CA SER A 68 21.89 11.87 3.41
C SER A 68 21.44 12.92 4.42
N LYS A 69 21.57 12.63 5.73
CA LYS A 69 21.14 13.48 6.85
C LYS A 69 19.68 13.95 6.70
N ILE A 70 18.82 13.06 6.21
CA ILE A 70 17.40 13.37 6.00
C ILE A 70 16.72 13.38 7.38
N ALA A 71 16.35 14.57 7.83
CA ALA A 71 15.65 14.75 9.09
C ALA A 71 14.19 14.26 9.02
N PRO A 72 13.57 13.94 10.18
CA PRO A 72 12.14 13.61 10.25
C PRO A 72 11.27 14.69 9.60
N CYS A 73 10.48 14.32 8.59
CA CYS A 73 9.67 15.24 7.80
C CYS A 73 8.30 14.64 7.44
N ASP A 74 7.47 15.42 6.75
CA ASP A 74 6.23 14.94 6.17
C ASP A 74 6.47 14.57 4.70
N LEU A 75 5.99 13.40 4.27
CA LEU A 75 6.29 12.80 2.96
C LEU A 75 5.01 12.61 2.14
N VAL A 76 5.07 12.94 0.86
CA VAL A 76 4.15 12.41 -0.16
C VAL A 76 4.94 11.39 -0.96
N ILE A 77 4.48 10.14 -0.99
CA ILE A 77 5.10 9.09 -1.79
C ILE A 77 4.38 9.04 -3.14
N VAL A 78 5.15 9.12 -4.21
CA VAL A 78 4.66 8.92 -5.58
C VAL A 78 5.33 7.70 -6.18
N LEU A 79 4.51 6.78 -6.66
CA LEU A 79 4.95 5.51 -7.24
C LEU A 79 5.04 5.67 -8.75
N SER A 80 6.18 5.36 -9.36
CA SER A 80 6.31 5.28 -10.81
C SER A 80 5.41 4.19 -11.40
N SER A 81 5.10 4.25 -12.70
CA SER A 81 4.36 3.20 -13.39
C SER A 81 5.08 1.84 -13.44
N ASP A 82 6.36 1.79 -13.05
CA ASP A 82 7.17 0.58 -13.05
C ASP A 82 7.11 -0.22 -11.74
N VAL A 83 6.38 0.28 -10.73
CA VAL A 83 6.28 -0.35 -9.39
C VAL A 83 4.85 -0.71 -9.00
N TYR A 84 3.93 -0.66 -9.96
CA TYR A 84 2.53 -1.06 -9.80
C TYR A 84 1.96 -1.59 -11.10
N PHE A 85 0.88 -2.36 -11.00
CA PHE A 85 0.08 -2.74 -12.15
C PHE A 85 -1.15 -1.85 -12.25
N GLU A 86 -1.49 -1.42 -13.47
CA GLU A 86 -2.66 -0.59 -13.74
C GLU A 86 -3.44 -1.12 -14.93
N TYR A 87 -4.76 -1.20 -14.77
CA TYR A 87 -5.69 -1.59 -15.82
C TYR A 87 -6.73 -0.51 -16.02
N ALA A 88 -6.84 0.00 -17.26
CA ALA A 88 -7.89 0.93 -17.64
C ALA A 88 -9.15 0.15 -18.05
N VAL A 89 -10.23 0.36 -17.32
CA VAL A 89 -11.52 -0.27 -17.62
C VAL A 89 -12.10 0.40 -18.86
N GLN A 90 -12.31 -0.39 -19.92
CA GLN A 90 -12.72 0.13 -21.23
C GLN A 90 -14.20 0.55 -21.29
N SER A 91 -15.01 0.12 -20.32
CA SER A 91 -16.45 0.34 -20.29
C SER A 91 -16.84 1.16 -19.06
N LEU A 92 -17.42 2.35 -19.26
CA LEU A 92 -17.98 3.17 -18.19
C LEU A 92 -19.39 2.71 -17.75
N THR A 93 -19.98 1.73 -18.44
CA THR A 93 -21.26 1.13 -18.04
C THR A 93 -21.05 0.16 -16.89
N GLN A 94 -21.64 0.49 -15.74
CA GLN A 94 -21.64 -0.35 -14.55
C GLN A 94 -22.34 -1.69 -14.84
N GLY A 95 -21.66 -2.80 -14.61
CA GLY A 95 -22.24 -4.12 -14.85
C GLY A 95 -21.27 -5.27 -14.63
N LYS A 96 -21.78 -6.49 -14.82
CA LYS A 96 -21.07 -7.75 -14.57
C LYS A 96 -19.77 -7.89 -15.38
N GLU A 97 -19.75 -7.38 -16.60
CA GLU A 97 -18.55 -7.42 -17.47
C GLU A 97 -17.38 -6.62 -16.89
N GLU A 98 -17.66 -5.51 -16.22
CA GLU A 98 -16.62 -4.73 -15.55
C GLU A 98 -16.03 -5.51 -14.36
N ASP A 99 -16.87 -6.09 -13.52
CA ASP A 99 -16.42 -6.88 -12.38
C ASP A 99 -15.59 -8.10 -12.82
N ASP A 100 -15.98 -8.74 -13.92
CA ASP A 100 -15.25 -9.86 -14.51
C ASP A 100 -13.88 -9.42 -15.07
N GLN A 101 -13.79 -8.27 -15.75
CA GLN A 101 -12.51 -7.72 -16.23
C GLN A 101 -11.56 -7.37 -15.08
N ILE A 102 -12.07 -6.70 -14.05
CA ILE A 102 -11.28 -6.32 -12.87
C ILE A 102 -10.78 -7.59 -12.17
N LYS A 103 -11.64 -8.59 -12.01
CA LYS A 103 -11.28 -9.86 -11.39
C LYS A 103 -10.20 -10.60 -12.19
N MET A 104 -10.34 -10.71 -13.51
CA MET A 104 -9.34 -11.33 -14.38
C MET A 104 -7.99 -10.61 -14.27
N PHE A 105 -7.99 -9.27 -14.22
CA PHE A 105 -6.78 -8.50 -14.03
C PHE A 105 -6.14 -8.78 -12.66
N LEU A 106 -6.92 -8.78 -11.58
CA LEU A 106 -6.43 -9.06 -10.23
C LEU A 106 -5.86 -10.48 -10.10
N ASP A 107 -6.52 -11.48 -10.71
CA ASP A 107 -6.09 -12.89 -10.70
C ASP A 107 -4.77 -13.11 -11.49
N ALA A 108 -4.42 -12.19 -12.39
CA ALA A 108 -3.18 -12.24 -13.17
C ALA A 108 -2.00 -11.52 -12.50
N ILE A 109 -2.22 -10.80 -11.40
CA ILE A 109 -1.16 -10.06 -10.71
C ILE A 109 -0.22 -11.04 -9.98
N PRO A 110 1.08 -11.03 -10.27
CA PRO A 110 2.05 -11.97 -9.69
C PRO A 110 2.55 -11.51 -8.32
N PHE A 111 1.65 -11.03 -7.45
CA PHE A 111 2.01 -10.66 -6.08
C PHE A 111 1.37 -11.64 -5.10
N GLU A 112 2.18 -12.17 -4.18
CA GLU A 112 1.69 -13.02 -3.07
C GLU A 112 0.64 -12.28 -2.22
N GLN A 113 0.92 -11.01 -1.89
CA GLN A 113 -0.03 -10.12 -1.22
C GLN A 113 -0.13 -8.79 -1.94
N SER A 114 -1.35 -8.36 -2.23
CA SER A 114 -1.59 -7.10 -2.94
C SER A 114 -2.61 -6.19 -2.26
N VAL A 115 -2.57 -4.92 -2.63
CA VAL A 115 -3.58 -3.92 -2.32
C VAL A 115 -4.03 -3.29 -3.63
N SER A 116 -5.32 -3.35 -3.92
CA SER A 116 -5.91 -2.75 -5.12
C SER A 116 -6.77 -1.55 -4.78
N ARG A 117 -6.76 -0.53 -5.64
CA ARG A 117 -7.68 0.61 -5.56
C ARG A 117 -8.24 0.95 -6.94
N VAL A 118 -9.53 1.23 -6.96
CA VAL A 118 -10.21 1.79 -8.13
C VAL A 118 -10.11 3.31 -8.08
N ILE A 119 -9.55 3.89 -9.14
CA ILE A 119 -9.45 5.33 -9.35
C ILE A 119 -10.46 5.68 -10.44
N VAL A 120 -11.36 6.60 -10.13
CA VAL A 120 -12.35 7.12 -11.08
C VAL A 120 -12.05 8.60 -11.24
N ASP A 121 -11.58 8.97 -12.43
CA ASP A 121 -11.44 10.37 -12.85
C ASP A 121 -12.43 10.67 -13.99
N ASP A 122 -12.53 11.94 -14.39
CA ASP A 122 -13.48 12.40 -15.41
C ASP A 122 -13.26 11.75 -16.79
N SER A 123 -12.11 11.10 -17.00
CA SER A 123 -11.68 10.53 -18.28
C SER A 123 -11.63 9.00 -18.32
N ALA A 124 -11.49 8.35 -17.16
CA ALA A 124 -11.30 6.91 -17.08
C ALA A 124 -11.59 6.33 -15.69
N LYS A 125 -12.01 5.06 -15.67
CA LYS A 125 -11.97 4.20 -14.49
C LYS A 125 -10.76 3.28 -14.62
N ARG A 126 -9.90 3.27 -13.60
CA ARG A 126 -8.66 2.49 -13.59
C ARG A 126 -8.54 1.71 -12.29
N VAL A 127 -7.96 0.52 -12.35
CA VAL A 127 -7.62 -0.27 -11.18
C VAL A 127 -6.11 -0.30 -11.05
N VAL A 128 -5.60 0.12 -9.89
CA VAL A 128 -4.17 0.13 -9.58
C VAL A 128 -3.91 -0.89 -8.47
N VAL A 129 -2.87 -1.71 -8.63
CA VAL A 129 -2.51 -2.80 -7.73
C VAL A 129 -1.05 -2.68 -7.32
N LEU A 130 -0.82 -2.77 -6.01
CA LEU A 130 0.47 -2.62 -5.35
C LEU A 130 0.84 -3.91 -4.60
N SER A 131 2.14 -4.23 -4.51
CA SER A 131 2.65 -5.26 -3.60
C SER A 131 2.52 -4.82 -2.14
N ARG A 132 1.72 -5.54 -1.35
CA ARG A 132 1.48 -5.18 0.05
C ARG A 132 2.76 -5.27 0.88
N ASP A 133 3.50 -6.36 0.72
CA ASP A 133 4.70 -6.64 1.52
C ASP A 133 5.76 -5.54 1.35
N CYS A 134 5.94 -5.06 0.12
CA CYS A 134 6.91 -4.01 -0.18
C CYS A 134 6.55 -2.69 0.49
N TYR A 135 5.32 -2.21 0.30
CA TYR A 135 4.92 -0.90 0.80
C TYR A 135 4.67 -0.91 2.31
N ASP A 136 4.23 -2.02 2.88
CA ASP A 136 4.08 -2.16 4.33
C ASP A 136 5.42 -2.01 5.04
N LEU A 137 6.45 -2.73 4.57
CA LEU A 137 7.78 -2.64 5.15
C LEU A 137 8.37 -1.22 5.01
N LEU A 138 8.16 -0.57 3.87
CA LEU A 138 8.57 0.82 3.66
C LEU A 138 7.87 1.79 4.61
N LEU A 139 6.54 1.69 4.73
CA LEU A 139 5.75 2.58 5.58
C LEU A 139 6.10 2.39 7.06
N GLU A 140 6.23 1.16 7.52
CA GLU A 140 6.68 0.86 8.88
C GLU A 140 8.09 1.40 9.17
N PHE A 141 9.01 1.26 8.20
CA PHE A 141 10.34 1.82 8.32
C PHE A 141 10.32 3.35 8.47
N LEU A 142 9.58 4.04 7.59
CA LEU A 142 9.46 5.50 7.61
C LEU A 142 8.81 6.02 8.90
N GLU A 143 7.80 5.30 9.40
CA GLU A 143 7.14 5.62 10.66
C GLU A 143 8.10 5.49 11.85
N LYS A 144 8.88 4.40 11.93
CA LYS A 144 9.93 4.21 12.95
C LYS A 144 11.00 5.31 12.89
N ARG A 145 11.20 5.94 11.73
CA ARG A 145 12.09 7.11 11.52
C ARG A 145 11.38 8.46 11.77
N TYR A 146 10.18 8.45 12.35
CA TYR A 146 9.36 9.64 12.62
C TYR A 146 9.00 10.47 11.37
N MET A 147 9.08 9.87 10.19
CA MET A 147 8.62 10.48 8.94
C MET A 147 7.14 10.20 8.78
N ARG A 148 6.34 11.26 8.63
CA ARG A 148 4.90 11.11 8.48
C ARG A 148 4.55 11.04 7.01
N VAL A 149 4.06 9.89 6.56
CA VAL A 149 3.55 9.75 5.19
C VAL A 149 2.15 10.35 5.13
N LEU A 150 1.98 11.38 4.30
CA LEU A 150 0.72 12.09 4.10
C LEU A 150 -0.13 11.49 2.99
N ALA A 151 0.51 10.93 1.96
CA ALA A 151 -0.14 10.18 0.89
C ALA A 151 0.82 9.22 0.19
N LEU A 152 0.25 8.14 -0.35
CA LEU A 152 0.87 7.17 -1.25
C LEU A 152 0.02 7.14 -2.54
N LEU A 153 0.58 7.69 -3.62
CA LEU A 153 -0.14 7.99 -4.86
C LEU A 153 0.56 7.33 -6.08
N PRO A 154 -0.18 6.74 -7.02
CA PRO A 154 0.39 6.32 -8.30
C PRO A 154 0.67 7.54 -9.18
N ALA A 155 1.76 7.49 -9.96
CA ALA A 155 2.17 8.56 -10.87
C ALA A 155 1.10 8.90 -11.92
N SER A 156 0.33 7.89 -12.38
CA SER A 156 -0.77 8.09 -13.33
C SER A 156 -1.88 9.01 -12.81
N LEU A 157 -2.13 9.03 -11.49
CA LEU A 157 -3.13 9.90 -10.86
C LEU A 157 -2.70 11.37 -10.85
N VAL A 158 -1.40 11.62 -10.71
CA VAL A 158 -0.82 12.97 -10.64
C VAL A 158 -0.26 13.44 -11.99
N GLY A 159 -0.41 12.64 -13.05
CA GLY A 159 -0.01 12.98 -14.41
C GLY A 159 1.51 13.01 -14.63
N ILE A 160 2.26 12.23 -13.86
CA ILE A 160 3.73 12.19 -13.91
C ILE A 160 4.15 10.98 -14.75
N LYS A 161 5.01 11.19 -15.75
CA LYS A 161 5.57 10.10 -16.56
C LYS A 161 7.02 9.81 -16.20
N ALA A 162 7.77 10.87 -15.90
CA ALA A 162 9.17 10.77 -15.50
C ALA A 162 9.47 11.68 -14.29
N LEU A 163 10.66 11.50 -13.70
CA LEU A 163 11.10 12.25 -12.51
C LEU A 163 11.16 13.77 -12.79
N GLU A 164 11.47 14.16 -14.03
CA GLU A 164 11.59 15.55 -14.49
C GLU A 164 10.23 16.26 -14.55
N ASP A 165 9.14 15.51 -14.69
CA ASP A 165 7.78 16.05 -14.74
C ASP A 165 7.26 16.46 -13.36
N ILE A 166 7.97 16.08 -12.29
CA ILE A 166 7.49 16.23 -10.91
C ILE A 166 7.45 17.70 -10.50
N LYS A 167 6.24 18.24 -10.39
CA LYS A 167 5.98 19.57 -9.83
C LYS A 167 5.53 19.45 -8.38
N ILE A 168 6.48 19.28 -7.47
CA ILE A 168 6.25 19.06 -6.03
C ILE A 168 5.25 20.07 -5.44
N ASP A 169 5.37 21.35 -5.78
CA ASP A 169 4.47 22.40 -5.28
C ASP A 169 3.01 22.20 -5.72
N GLN A 170 2.78 21.71 -6.95
CA GLN A 170 1.44 21.43 -7.45
C GLN A 170 0.83 20.22 -6.75
N ILE A 171 1.62 19.14 -6.60
CA ILE A 171 1.18 17.91 -5.93
C ILE A 171 0.81 18.21 -4.47
N ILE A 172 1.65 18.97 -3.76
CA ILE A 172 1.40 19.34 -2.36
C ILE A 172 0.19 20.27 -2.23
N LYS A 173 -0.02 21.18 -3.19
CA LYS A 173 -1.16 22.11 -3.19
C LYS A 173 -2.48 21.37 -3.38
N ASN A 174 -2.50 20.38 -4.26
CA ASN A 174 -3.70 19.59 -4.59
C ASN A 174 -3.81 18.30 -3.76
N LEU A 175 -3.00 18.16 -2.70
CA LEU A 175 -2.90 16.91 -1.94
C LEU A 175 -4.25 16.45 -1.37
N ASP A 176 -5.10 17.38 -0.94
CA ASP A 176 -6.41 17.05 -0.38
C ASP A 176 -7.34 16.44 -1.44
N ASP A 177 -7.21 16.84 -2.71
CA ASP A 177 -7.97 16.27 -3.84
C ASP A 177 -7.55 14.84 -4.15
N TYR A 178 -6.26 14.51 -3.91
CA TYR A 178 -5.72 13.16 -4.13
C TYR A 178 -5.99 12.21 -2.97
N LYS A 179 -6.30 12.71 -1.76
CA LYS A 179 -6.50 11.87 -0.56
C LYS A 179 -7.58 10.80 -0.73
N LYS A 180 -8.62 11.06 -1.53
CA LYS A 180 -9.66 10.06 -1.86
C LYS A 180 -9.09 8.80 -2.55
N PHE A 181 -7.95 8.92 -3.23
CA PHE A 181 -7.28 7.83 -3.95
C PHE A 181 -5.99 7.34 -3.27
N ASN A 182 -5.72 7.79 -2.04
CA ASN A 182 -4.52 7.46 -1.28
C ASN A 182 -4.51 6.04 -0.69
N PHE A 183 -3.52 5.23 -1.05
CA PHE A 183 -3.34 3.85 -0.54
C PHE A 183 -3.07 3.74 0.97
N LEU A 184 -2.75 4.83 1.67
CA LEU A 184 -2.48 4.80 3.12
C LEU A 184 -3.69 4.42 3.98
N SER A 185 -4.94 4.62 3.53
CA SER A 185 -6.11 4.31 4.38
C SER A 185 -6.20 2.83 4.76
N ASP A 186 -5.63 1.94 3.93
CA ASP A 186 -5.56 0.50 4.22
C ASP A 186 -4.42 0.16 5.20
N PHE A 187 -3.37 0.99 5.25
CA PHE A 187 -2.34 0.95 6.30
C PHE A 187 -2.89 1.45 7.63
N GLU A 188 -3.55 2.61 7.66
CA GLU A 188 -4.14 3.22 8.87
C GLU A 188 -5.18 2.32 9.53
N ARG A 189 -5.92 1.54 8.73
CA ARG A 189 -6.88 0.53 9.19
C ARG A 189 -6.27 -0.53 10.12
N ARG A 190 -4.97 -0.85 10.02
CA ARG A 190 -4.32 -1.81 10.95
C ARG A 190 -4.17 -1.31 12.39
N PHE A 191 -4.26 0.00 12.59
CA PHE A 191 -4.13 0.62 13.91
C PHE A 191 -5.49 1.00 14.52
N VAL A 192 -6.59 0.69 13.82
CA VAL A 192 -7.96 0.78 14.33
C VAL A 192 -8.36 -0.62 14.80
N PRO A 193 -8.90 -0.80 16.02
CA PRO A 193 -9.37 -2.09 16.48
C PRO A 193 -10.30 -2.74 15.45
N GLU A 194 -10.13 -4.05 15.26
CA GLU A 194 -10.79 -4.93 14.28
C GLU A 194 -12.34 -4.81 14.26
N SER A 195 -12.92 -4.24 15.32
CA SER A 195 -14.35 -3.93 15.46
C SER A 195 -14.89 -2.87 14.49
N PHE A 196 -14.04 -2.09 13.81
CA PHE A 196 -14.49 -1.08 12.83
C PHE A 196 -14.39 -1.51 11.35
N ILE A 197 -13.64 -2.57 11.02
CA ILE A 197 -13.39 -2.96 9.61
C ILE A 197 -14.41 -4.00 9.11
N SER A 198 -15.11 -4.69 10.02
CA SER A 198 -16.08 -5.76 9.69
C SER A 198 -17.35 -5.34 8.94
N ARG A 199 -17.46 -4.12 8.40
CA ARG A 199 -18.67 -3.68 7.67
C ARG A 199 -18.63 -3.84 6.16
N ASN A 200 -17.47 -3.90 5.49
CA ASN A 200 -17.41 -3.81 4.02
C ASN A 200 -16.55 -4.87 3.29
N ALA A 201 -16.07 -5.92 3.96
CA ALA A 201 -15.55 -7.09 3.25
C ALA A 201 -16.73 -8.00 2.87
N PRO A 202 -16.87 -8.46 1.60
CA PRO A 202 -17.84 -9.50 1.28
C PRO A 202 -17.46 -10.76 2.07
N LYS A 203 -18.21 -11.03 3.13
CA LYS A 203 -18.05 -12.21 3.98
C LYS A 203 -18.36 -13.43 3.12
N ASN A 204 -17.32 -14.11 2.63
CA ASN A 204 -17.47 -15.41 1.99
C ASN A 204 -17.89 -16.45 3.03
N THR A 205 -19.19 -16.52 3.29
CA THR A 205 -19.81 -17.43 4.28
C THR A 205 -19.86 -18.88 3.83
N ARG A 206 -19.42 -19.20 2.60
CA ARG A 206 -19.44 -20.58 2.07
C ARG A 206 -18.53 -21.50 2.89
N ASN A 207 -17.32 -21.05 3.19
CA ASN A 207 -16.35 -21.85 3.96
C ASN A 207 -16.75 -21.96 5.43
N LEU A 208 -17.40 -20.94 6.00
CA LEU A 208 -17.93 -20.98 7.37
C LEU A 208 -19.08 -21.98 7.50
N LYS A 209 -20.01 -22.02 6.54
CA LYS A 209 -21.10 -23.02 6.53
C LYS A 209 -20.55 -24.45 6.40
N ILE A 210 -19.54 -24.65 5.58
CA ILE A 210 -18.86 -25.95 5.43
C ILE A 210 -18.16 -26.35 6.74
N MET A 211 -17.46 -25.42 7.41
CA MET A 211 -16.83 -25.69 8.71
C MET A 211 -17.84 -26.04 9.80
N ILE A 212 -18.99 -25.36 9.86
CA ILE A 212 -20.05 -25.65 10.84
C ILE A 212 -20.58 -27.06 10.64
N VAL A 213 -20.86 -27.47 9.40
CA VAL A 213 -21.33 -28.83 9.10
C VAL A 213 -20.29 -29.87 9.50
N LEU A 214 -19.02 -29.67 9.11
CA LEU A 214 -17.92 -30.57 9.48
C LEU A 214 -17.74 -30.70 11.00
N PHE A 215 -17.82 -29.58 11.72
CA PHE A 215 -17.67 -29.55 13.16
C PHE A 215 -18.84 -30.25 13.88
N SER A 216 -20.08 -30.04 13.42
CA SER A 216 -21.26 -30.74 13.95
C SER A 216 -21.18 -32.26 13.71
N THR A 217 -20.73 -32.69 12.53
CA THR A 217 -20.52 -34.12 12.25
C THR A 217 -19.48 -34.72 13.18
N LEU A 218 -18.37 -34.02 13.42
CA LEU A 218 -17.31 -34.49 14.29
C LEU A 218 -17.77 -34.64 15.75
N ILE A 219 -18.56 -33.69 16.26
CA ILE A 219 -19.18 -33.77 17.60
C ILE A 219 -20.12 -34.97 17.70
N LEU A 220 -20.91 -35.23 16.66
CA LEU A 220 -21.86 -36.35 16.66
C LEU A 220 -21.13 -37.69 16.69
N ILE A 221 -20.07 -37.85 15.89
CA ILE A 221 -19.21 -39.05 15.92
C ILE A 221 -18.59 -39.21 17.31
N LEU A 222 -18.06 -38.14 17.89
CA LEU A 222 -17.47 -38.17 19.23
C LEU A 222 -18.48 -38.61 20.29
N GLY A 223 -19.72 -38.09 20.23
CA GLY A 223 -20.80 -38.49 21.14
C GLY A 223 -21.14 -39.98 21.03
N VAL A 224 -21.21 -40.52 19.82
CA VAL A 224 -21.45 -41.95 19.59
C VAL A 224 -20.30 -42.80 20.14
N VAL A 225 -19.05 -42.40 19.90
CA VAL A 225 -17.87 -43.11 20.42
C VAL A 225 -17.86 -43.11 21.95
N LEU A 226 -18.18 -41.98 22.58
CA LEU A 226 -18.26 -41.90 24.05
C LEU A 226 -19.40 -42.75 24.61
N TYR A 227 -20.57 -42.76 23.96
CA TYR A 227 -21.70 -43.58 24.35
C TYR A 227 -21.37 -45.08 24.26
N LEU A 228 -20.79 -45.52 23.14
CA LEU A 228 -20.37 -46.91 22.94
C LEU A 228 -19.26 -47.32 23.92
N ASN A 229 -18.29 -46.43 24.18
CA ASN A 229 -17.21 -46.70 25.12
C ASN A 229 -17.70 -46.75 26.58
N TYR A 230 -18.66 -45.90 26.96
CA TYR A 230 -19.29 -45.94 28.27
C TYR A 230 -20.08 -47.24 28.47
N PHE A 231 -20.88 -47.65 27.49
CA PHE A 231 -21.67 -48.89 27.57
C PHE A 231 -20.81 -50.16 27.50
N ARG A 232 -19.65 -50.11 26.85
CA ARG A 232 -18.69 -51.23 26.84
C ARG A 232 -17.93 -51.39 28.15
N ASN A 233 -17.73 -50.30 28.89
CA ASN A 233 -16.97 -50.28 30.14
C ASN A 233 -17.85 -50.21 31.40
N ALA A 234 -19.18 -50.22 31.23
CA ALA A 234 -20.18 -50.34 32.30
C ALA A 234 -20.72 -51.78 32.33
#